data_AF-A0A938RC84-F1
#
_entry.id   AF-A0A938RC84-F1
#
_cell.length_a   1.000
_cell.length_b   1.000
_cell.length_c   1.000
_cell.angle_alpha   90.00
_cell.angle_beta   90.00
_cell.angle_gamma   90.00
#
_symmetry.space_group_name_H-M   'P 1'
#
loop_
_entity.id
_entity.type
_entity.pdbx_description
1 polymer ?
#
loop_
_entity_poly.entity_id
_entity_poly.type
_entity_poly.pdbx_seq_one_letter_code
_entity_poly.pdbx_strand_id
1 'polypeptide(L)'
;MKRYQYLYGPVPSRRLGKSLGIDLVPHKICTYDCIYCQIGKTTQKTLIRKEYIPVKEVLAEIERFLREETSSIDYLSLGGSGEPTLHSGIGRIIKGIKAITSIPVAVLTNGALFYDQGVREDLSMADVVLPSMDAVSRDVFEKVNRPYPNFSMEGMLEGLVEFRKAFKGQIWLEILFCKGVNDHQDELLRMREAINRIQPDQIHINTIVRPPSEKLAVPLSQKEMEKIRGFFGDRAIVIPEFDRHPFPLAERDIKEEILKILRRRPLSLNDLSKGMDIPAEELESHIQPLVLKGSIRVRSFGDSIFYEAEKEIDIS
;
A
#
# COMPACT_ATOMS: atom_id res chain seq x y z
N MET A 1 -3.52 25.30 -10.20
CA MET A 1 -4.64 24.34 -10.08
C MET A 1 -4.83 23.97 -8.62
N LYS A 2 -6.07 23.77 -8.14
CA LYS A 2 -6.28 23.32 -6.75
C LYS A 2 -5.64 21.94 -6.57
N ARG A 3 -4.73 21.85 -5.61
CA ARG A 3 -4.05 20.60 -5.24
C ARG A 3 -5.09 19.57 -4.77
N TYR A 4 -5.02 18.35 -5.29
CA TYR A 4 -5.80 17.22 -4.77
C TYR A 4 -5.32 16.91 -3.34
N GLN A 5 -6.24 16.84 -2.39
CA GLN A 5 -5.91 16.59 -0.99
C GLN A 5 -5.88 15.09 -0.67
N TYR A 6 -6.81 14.33 -1.23
CA TYR A 6 -7.03 12.92 -0.89
C TYR A 6 -6.55 11.98 -1.99
N LEU A 7 -6.24 12.51 -3.16
CA LEU A 7 -5.73 11.73 -4.28
C LEU A 7 -4.20 11.86 -4.39
N TYR A 8 -3.55 10.78 -4.82
CA TYR A 8 -2.15 10.80 -5.18
C TYR A 8 -1.87 9.93 -6.40
N GLY A 9 -0.93 10.40 -7.22
CA GLY A 9 -0.67 9.78 -8.51
C GLY A 9 -1.54 10.37 -9.63
N PRO A 10 -1.78 9.61 -10.71
CA PRO A 10 -1.58 8.16 -10.83
C PRO A 10 -0.10 7.79 -10.80
N VAL A 11 0.23 6.70 -10.11
CA VAL A 11 1.61 6.21 -9.98
C VAL A 11 1.73 4.78 -10.49
N PRO A 12 2.92 4.37 -10.97
CA PRO A 12 3.17 2.97 -11.24
C PRO A 12 3.12 2.18 -9.94
N SER A 13 2.29 1.14 -9.96
CA SER A 13 2.16 0.12 -8.95
C SER A 13 2.91 -1.12 -9.39
N ARG A 14 3.61 -1.77 -8.46
CA ARG A 14 4.33 -3.04 -8.70
C ARG A 14 3.40 -4.21 -9.06
N ARG A 15 2.09 -4.03 -8.89
CA ARG A 15 1.07 -5.08 -9.04
C ARG A 15 -0.29 -4.63 -9.59
N LEU A 16 -0.53 -3.32 -9.74
CA LEU A 16 -1.82 -2.76 -10.16
C LEU A 16 -1.67 -1.83 -11.38
N GLY A 17 -0.60 -1.99 -12.18
CA GLY A 17 -0.34 -1.12 -13.32
C GLY A 17 -0.25 0.36 -12.92
N LYS A 18 -0.82 1.26 -13.72
CA LYS A 18 -1.01 2.68 -13.38
C LYS A 18 -2.22 2.83 -12.46
N SER A 19 -1.97 3.19 -11.19
CA SER A 19 -3.05 3.34 -10.22
C SER A 19 -3.11 4.75 -9.62
N LEU A 20 -4.32 5.30 -9.53
CA LEU A 20 -4.61 6.48 -8.74
C LEU A 20 -4.90 6.05 -7.30
N GLY A 21 -4.10 6.54 -6.36
CA GLY A 21 -4.29 6.26 -4.94
C GLY A 21 -5.25 7.24 -4.29
N ILE A 22 -6.02 6.74 -3.32
CA ILE A 22 -7.05 7.47 -2.58
C ILE A 22 -6.82 7.24 -1.09
N ASP A 23 -6.43 8.29 -0.39
CA ASP A 23 -6.28 8.30 1.06
C ASP A 23 -7.63 8.46 1.74
N LEU A 24 -7.96 7.53 2.64
CA LEU A 24 -9.21 7.56 3.41
C LEU A 24 -9.01 7.91 4.88
N VAL A 25 -7.76 8.02 5.32
CA VAL A 25 -7.42 8.37 6.69
C VAL A 25 -6.24 9.34 6.70
N PRO A 26 -6.14 10.22 7.72
CA PRO A 26 -4.95 11.02 7.95
C PRO A 26 -3.69 10.17 8.04
N HIS A 27 -2.56 10.84 7.80
CA HIS A 27 -1.26 10.20 7.74
C HIS A 27 -0.96 9.38 9.00
N LYS A 28 -0.71 8.09 8.78
CA LYS A 28 -0.32 7.07 9.76
C LYS A 28 -1.34 6.80 10.88
N ILE A 29 -2.63 7.03 10.62
CA ILE A 29 -3.70 6.42 11.41
C ILE A 29 -3.90 4.97 10.93
N CYS A 30 -3.63 4.01 11.81
CA CYS A 30 -3.59 2.59 11.45
C CYS A 30 -4.01 1.72 12.63
N THR A 31 -4.37 0.47 12.36
CA THR A 31 -4.62 -0.55 13.39
C THR A 31 -3.30 -1.17 13.89
N TYR A 32 -2.24 -1.13 13.07
CA TYR A 32 -0.93 -1.74 13.30
C TYR A 32 0.21 -0.72 13.29
N ASP A 33 1.37 -1.08 13.83
CA ASP A 33 2.62 -0.32 13.72
C ASP A 33 3.77 -1.16 13.15
N CYS A 34 3.59 -1.65 11.91
CA CYS A 34 4.50 -2.60 11.29
C CYS A 34 5.95 -2.08 11.20
N ILE A 35 6.92 -2.94 11.51
CA ILE A 35 8.36 -2.60 11.52
C ILE A 35 8.93 -2.27 10.14
N TYR A 36 8.27 -2.77 9.09
CA TYR A 36 8.67 -2.60 7.70
C TYR A 36 7.98 -1.42 7.01
N CYS A 37 7.09 -0.69 7.71
CA CYS A 37 6.20 0.28 7.06
C CYS A 37 6.99 1.44 6.43
N GLN A 38 7.03 1.49 5.10
CA GLN A 38 7.75 2.53 4.32
C GLN A 38 7.24 3.96 4.55
N ILE A 39 6.01 4.11 5.08
CA ILE A 39 5.36 5.41 5.33
C ILE A 39 5.86 6.00 6.68
N GLY A 40 6.40 5.15 7.55
CA GLY A 40 6.93 5.52 8.86
C GLY A 40 6.13 4.93 10.03
N LYS A 41 6.43 5.42 11.24
CA LYS A 41 5.79 4.99 12.49
C LYS A 41 4.35 5.50 12.60
N THR A 42 3.51 4.72 13.26
CA THR A 42 2.08 4.99 13.43
C THR A 42 1.88 6.15 14.37
N THR A 43 1.18 7.19 13.91
CA THR A 43 0.91 8.42 14.67
C THR A 43 -0.25 8.18 15.64
N GLN A 44 -1.26 7.45 15.20
CA GLN A 44 -2.39 7.05 16.01
C GLN A 44 -2.77 5.59 15.71
N LYS A 45 -2.56 4.72 16.70
CA LYS A 45 -3.00 3.32 16.63
C LYS A 45 -4.43 3.20 17.16
N THR A 46 -5.36 2.65 16.38
CA THR A 46 -6.77 2.56 16.79
C THR A 46 -7.54 1.49 16.02
N LEU A 47 -8.64 1.00 16.60
CA LEU A 47 -9.64 0.15 15.92
C LEU A 47 -10.95 0.93 15.65
N ILE A 48 -11.02 2.22 15.99
CA ILE A 48 -12.25 3.00 15.92
C ILE A 48 -12.53 3.38 14.47
N ARG A 49 -13.65 2.90 13.95
CA ARG A 49 -14.14 3.29 12.63
C ARG A 49 -14.89 4.62 12.70
N LYS A 50 -14.53 5.58 11.85
CA LYS A 50 -15.26 6.85 11.69
C LYS A 50 -15.03 7.46 10.32
N GLU A 51 -15.77 8.50 9.98
CA GLU A 51 -15.55 9.28 8.76
C GLU A 51 -14.37 10.22 9.00
N TYR A 52 -13.15 9.69 8.85
CA TYR A 52 -11.92 10.45 9.03
C TYR A 52 -11.75 11.54 7.97
N ILE A 53 -12.29 11.32 6.78
CA ILE A 53 -12.27 12.24 5.65
C ILE A 53 -13.68 12.27 5.04
N PRO A 54 -14.28 13.43 4.75
CA PRO A 54 -15.65 13.47 4.25
C PRO A 54 -15.82 12.70 2.93
N VAL A 55 -16.75 11.74 2.89
CA VAL A 55 -17.03 10.91 1.70
C VAL A 55 -17.35 11.78 0.48
N LYS A 56 -18.11 12.86 0.69
CA LYS A 56 -18.49 13.79 -0.38
C LYS A 56 -17.28 14.46 -1.02
N GLU A 57 -16.29 14.82 -0.22
CA GLU A 57 -15.09 15.50 -0.73
C GLU A 57 -14.20 14.53 -1.50
N VAL A 58 -14.03 13.30 -1.02
CA VAL A 58 -13.30 12.25 -1.75
C VAL A 58 -13.94 11.99 -3.12
N LEU A 59 -15.27 11.78 -3.17
CA LEU A 59 -15.96 11.53 -4.43
C LEU A 59 -15.90 12.73 -5.40
N ALA A 60 -16.01 13.96 -4.88
CA ALA A 60 -15.88 15.17 -5.69
C ALA A 60 -14.46 15.34 -6.26
N GLU A 61 -13.41 15.00 -5.49
CA GLU A 61 -12.04 15.00 -6.02
C GLU A 61 -11.86 13.94 -7.10
N ILE A 62 -12.39 12.72 -6.92
CA ILE A 62 -12.29 11.65 -7.93
C ILE A 62 -12.99 12.08 -9.22
N GLU A 63 -14.22 12.61 -9.13
CA GLU A 63 -14.97 13.07 -10.31
C GLU A 63 -14.25 14.22 -11.04
N ARG A 64 -13.66 15.17 -10.28
CA ARG A 64 -12.83 16.23 -10.88
C ARG A 64 -11.62 15.64 -11.59
N PHE A 65 -10.90 14.74 -10.92
CA PHE A 65 -9.71 14.10 -11.48
C PHE A 65 -10.02 13.38 -12.80
N LEU A 66 -11.08 12.57 -12.83
CA LEU A 66 -11.47 11.80 -14.01
C LEU A 66 -11.95 12.68 -15.18
N ARG A 67 -12.38 13.93 -14.92
CA ARG A 67 -12.71 14.90 -15.98
C ARG A 67 -11.49 15.61 -16.55
N GLU A 68 -10.50 15.89 -15.70
CA GLU A 68 -9.29 16.64 -16.07
C GLU A 68 -8.21 15.75 -16.68
N GLU A 69 -8.07 14.53 -16.19
CA GLU A 69 -7.01 13.61 -16.61
C GLU A 69 -7.43 12.79 -17.83
N THR A 70 -6.58 12.80 -18.85
CA THR A 70 -6.83 12.07 -20.11
C THR A 70 -6.07 10.76 -20.20
N SER A 71 -5.14 10.51 -19.27
CA SER A 71 -4.36 9.27 -19.27
C SER A 71 -5.15 8.08 -18.70
N SER A 72 -4.88 6.89 -19.25
CA SER A 72 -5.51 5.65 -18.81
C SER A 72 -5.11 5.32 -17.37
N ILE A 73 -6.07 4.90 -16.56
CA ILE A 73 -5.87 4.43 -15.17
C ILE A 73 -6.34 2.98 -15.12
N ASP A 74 -5.47 2.09 -14.64
CA ASP A 74 -5.79 0.66 -14.52
C ASP A 74 -6.60 0.38 -13.25
N TYR A 75 -6.31 1.08 -12.14
CA TYR A 75 -6.99 0.91 -10.85
C TYR A 75 -7.15 2.21 -10.06
N LEU A 76 -8.27 2.33 -9.36
CA LEU A 76 -8.47 3.25 -8.24
C LEU A 76 -8.17 2.51 -6.93
N SER A 77 -7.08 2.85 -6.25
CA SER A 77 -6.61 2.14 -5.07
C SER A 77 -6.95 2.88 -3.78
N LEU A 78 -7.75 2.27 -2.91
CA LEU A 78 -8.03 2.76 -1.56
C LEU A 78 -6.92 2.28 -0.62
N GLY A 79 -6.15 3.23 -0.08
CA GLY A 79 -4.99 2.97 0.78
C GLY A 79 -3.92 4.04 0.61
N GLY A 80 -2.77 3.88 1.29
CA GLY A 80 -1.61 4.76 1.12
C GLY A 80 -1.17 5.45 2.39
N SER A 81 -2.04 6.21 3.05
CA SER A 81 -1.68 6.97 4.26
C SER A 81 -1.87 6.20 5.58
N GLY A 82 -2.64 5.11 5.58
CA GLY A 82 -2.97 4.35 6.78
C GLY A 82 -3.87 3.16 6.46
N GLU A 83 -4.60 2.65 7.45
CA GLU A 83 -5.53 1.53 7.25
C GLU A 83 -6.89 2.03 6.72
N PRO A 84 -7.25 1.77 5.45
CA PRO A 84 -8.45 2.36 4.85
C PRO A 84 -9.76 1.83 5.46
N THR A 85 -9.79 0.61 6.02
CA THR A 85 -11.02 0.04 6.62
C THR A 85 -11.45 0.73 7.91
N LEU A 86 -10.57 1.54 8.53
CA LEU A 86 -10.94 2.47 9.60
C LEU A 86 -11.92 3.56 9.13
N HIS A 87 -12.01 3.81 7.84
CA HIS A 87 -12.97 4.76 7.31
C HIS A 87 -14.38 4.17 7.26
N SER A 88 -15.29 4.62 8.13
CA SER A 88 -16.66 4.10 8.19
C SER A 88 -17.49 4.37 6.93
N GLY A 89 -17.03 5.29 6.07
CA GLY A 89 -17.64 5.59 4.79
C GLY A 89 -17.08 4.81 3.59
N ILE A 90 -16.15 3.87 3.79
CA ILE A 90 -15.45 3.20 2.67
C ILE A 90 -16.40 2.50 1.69
N GLY A 91 -17.44 1.80 2.17
CA GLY A 91 -18.44 1.17 1.29
C GLY A 91 -19.22 2.19 0.44
N ARG A 92 -19.53 3.36 1.01
CA ARG A 92 -20.17 4.47 0.27
C ARG A 92 -19.24 5.04 -0.80
N ILE A 93 -17.94 5.12 -0.53
CA ILE A 93 -16.93 5.57 -1.49
C ILE A 93 -16.80 4.57 -2.63
N ILE A 94 -16.67 3.27 -2.34
CA ILE A 94 -16.61 2.22 -3.37
C ILE A 94 -17.85 2.28 -4.26
N LYS A 95 -19.05 2.33 -3.66
CA LYS A 95 -20.31 2.44 -4.41
C LYS A 95 -20.38 3.72 -5.25
N GLY A 96 -19.92 4.84 -4.71
CA GLY A 96 -19.86 6.12 -5.43
C GLY A 96 -18.92 6.07 -6.63
N ILE A 97 -17.73 5.48 -6.46
CA ILE A 97 -16.77 5.27 -7.56
C ILE A 97 -17.39 4.41 -8.67
N LYS A 98 -18.02 3.29 -8.30
CA LYS A 98 -18.69 2.40 -9.25
C LYS A 98 -19.83 3.05 -10.02
N ALA A 99 -20.42 4.13 -9.49
CA ALA A 99 -21.47 4.88 -10.16
C ALA A 99 -20.92 5.92 -11.17
N ILE A 100 -19.67 6.36 -11.03
CA ILE A 100 -19.07 7.40 -11.88
C ILE A 100 -18.08 6.86 -12.92
N THR A 101 -17.55 5.64 -12.74
CA THR A 101 -16.57 5.06 -13.66
C THR A 101 -16.59 3.52 -13.64
N SER A 102 -16.12 2.92 -14.73
CA SER A 102 -15.87 1.48 -14.84
C SER A 102 -14.45 1.07 -14.44
N ILE A 103 -13.58 2.02 -14.06
CA ILE A 103 -12.21 1.70 -13.61
C ILE A 103 -12.29 0.81 -12.36
N PRO A 104 -11.56 -0.33 -12.31
CA PRO A 104 -11.55 -1.21 -11.16
C PRO A 104 -11.09 -0.54 -9.86
N VAL A 105 -11.72 -0.90 -8.74
CA VAL A 105 -11.39 -0.47 -7.39
C VAL A 105 -10.61 -1.56 -6.67
N ALA A 106 -9.40 -1.21 -6.24
CA ALA A 106 -8.55 -2.06 -5.40
C ALA A 106 -8.53 -1.52 -3.97
N VAL A 107 -8.58 -2.41 -2.97
CA VAL A 107 -8.46 -2.03 -1.55
C VAL A 107 -7.24 -2.68 -0.94
N LEU A 108 -6.26 -1.88 -0.51
CA LEU A 108 -5.06 -2.36 0.17
C LEU A 108 -5.28 -2.23 1.67
N THR A 109 -5.39 -3.34 2.38
CA THR A 109 -5.75 -3.36 3.81
C THR A 109 -4.83 -4.30 4.57
N ASN A 110 -4.48 -3.95 5.80
CA ASN A 110 -3.77 -4.84 6.71
C ASN A 110 -4.68 -5.92 7.33
N GLY A 111 -5.97 -5.91 6.98
CA GLY A 111 -6.94 -6.93 7.31
C GLY A 111 -7.45 -6.92 8.76
N ALA A 112 -6.96 -6.04 9.63
CA ALA A 112 -7.28 -6.05 11.05
C ALA A 112 -8.79 -6.15 11.35
N LEU A 113 -9.61 -5.42 10.61
CA LEU A 113 -11.03 -5.28 10.90
C LEU A 113 -11.92 -6.32 10.21
N PHE A 114 -11.37 -7.38 9.59
CA PHE A 114 -12.18 -8.42 8.94
C PHE A 114 -13.13 -9.17 9.89
N TYR A 115 -12.86 -9.16 11.21
CA TYR A 115 -13.79 -9.70 12.20
C TYR A 115 -15.15 -8.98 12.18
N ASP A 116 -15.18 -7.70 11.79
CA ASP A 116 -16.40 -6.90 11.67
C ASP A 116 -17.14 -7.25 10.37
N GLN A 117 -18.38 -7.72 10.50
CA GLN A 117 -19.25 -8.01 9.35
C GLN A 117 -19.50 -6.75 8.50
N GLY A 118 -19.64 -5.58 9.12
CA GLY A 118 -19.86 -4.33 8.39
C GLY A 118 -18.68 -3.96 7.50
N VAL A 119 -17.43 -4.25 7.92
CA VAL A 119 -16.25 -4.07 7.05
C VAL A 119 -16.32 -5.01 5.85
N ARG A 120 -16.68 -6.28 6.07
CA ARG A 120 -16.82 -7.27 4.98
C ARG A 120 -17.89 -6.84 3.96
N GLU A 121 -19.01 -6.33 4.44
CA GLU A 121 -20.08 -5.80 3.59
C GLU A 121 -19.64 -4.54 2.82
N ASP A 122 -18.94 -3.61 3.48
CA ASP A 122 -18.44 -2.39 2.86
C ASP A 122 -17.46 -2.68 1.71
N LEU A 123 -16.64 -3.74 1.82
CA LEU A 123 -15.68 -4.13 0.80
C LEU A 123 -16.27 -4.99 -0.32
N SER A 124 -17.54 -5.42 -0.21
CA SER A 124 -18.15 -6.41 -1.11
C SER A 124 -18.21 -6.00 -2.59
N MET A 125 -18.22 -4.69 -2.86
CA MET A 125 -18.27 -4.11 -4.20
C MET A 125 -16.90 -3.77 -4.81
N ALA A 126 -15.79 -4.01 -4.09
CA ALA A 126 -14.46 -3.86 -4.66
C ALA A 126 -14.19 -4.94 -5.71
N ASP A 127 -13.33 -4.66 -6.69
CA ASP A 127 -12.93 -5.65 -7.69
C ASP A 127 -11.79 -6.52 -7.17
N VAL A 128 -10.87 -5.91 -6.42
CA VAL A 128 -9.72 -6.57 -5.84
C VAL A 128 -9.54 -6.10 -4.39
N VAL A 129 -9.37 -7.04 -3.47
CA VAL A 129 -8.97 -6.74 -2.09
C VAL A 129 -7.63 -7.41 -1.83
N LEU A 130 -6.69 -6.62 -1.29
CA LEU A 130 -5.32 -7.03 -1.02
C LEU A 130 -5.10 -7.01 0.50
N PRO A 131 -5.55 -8.03 1.24
CA PRO A 131 -5.32 -8.14 2.67
C PRO A 131 -3.88 -8.56 2.95
N SER A 132 -3.21 -7.94 3.93
CA SER A 132 -1.91 -8.39 4.43
C SER A 132 -2.07 -9.44 5.54
N MET A 133 -1.25 -10.49 5.51
CA MET A 133 -1.16 -11.53 6.55
C MET A 133 0.31 -11.90 6.76
N ASP A 134 1.05 -11.03 7.44
CA ASP A 134 2.51 -11.18 7.60
C ASP A 134 2.91 -12.17 8.71
N ALA A 135 1.95 -12.59 9.53
CA ALA A 135 2.13 -13.62 10.55
C ALA A 135 0.78 -14.21 10.96
N VAL A 136 0.83 -15.43 11.48
CA VAL A 136 -0.24 -16.23 12.06
C VAL A 136 0.02 -16.51 13.53
N SER A 137 1.28 -16.71 13.96
CA SER A 137 1.58 -16.86 15.39
C SER A 137 1.58 -15.51 16.11
N ARG A 138 1.14 -15.52 17.38
CA ARG A 138 0.99 -14.29 18.16
C ARG A 138 2.32 -13.58 18.36
N ASP A 139 3.36 -14.33 18.69
CA ASP A 139 4.68 -13.77 18.98
C ASP A 139 5.31 -13.16 17.72
N VAL A 140 5.15 -13.77 16.55
CA VAL A 140 5.65 -13.22 15.28
C VAL A 140 4.83 -12.01 14.86
N PHE A 141 3.51 -12.07 14.99
CA PHE A 141 2.61 -10.96 14.67
C PHE A 141 2.86 -9.72 15.55
N GLU A 142 3.09 -9.92 16.85
CA GLU A 142 3.48 -8.84 17.76
C GLU A 142 4.84 -8.24 17.40
N LYS A 143 5.80 -9.05 16.94
CA LYS A 143 7.12 -8.56 16.49
C LYS A 143 7.01 -7.75 15.20
N VAL A 144 6.28 -8.25 14.20
CA VAL A 144 6.28 -7.68 12.84
C VAL A 144 5.23 -6.60 12.63
N ASN A 145 3.98 -6.83 13.03
CA ASN A 145 2.86 -5.90 12.81
C ASN A 145 2.60 -4.98 14.01
N ARG A 146 2.95 -5.38 15.23
CA ARG A 146 2.72 -4.62 16.47
C ARG A 146 1.27 -4.09 16.54
N PRO A 147 0.26 -4.96 16.66
CA PRO A 147 -1.14 -4.56 16.54
C PRO A 147 -1.62 -3.65 17.68
N TYR A 148 -2.85 -3.14 17.54
CA TYR A 148 -3.55 -2.48 18.65
C TYR A 148 -3.70 -3.45 19.84
N PRO A 149 -3.59 -2.99 21.10
CA PRO A 149 -3.74 -3.87 22.26
C PRO A 149 -5.06 -4.66 22.24
N ASN A 150 -5.02 -5.91 22.70
CA ASN A 150 -6.18 -6.83 22.76
C ASN A 150 -6.81 -7.16 21.39
N PHE A 151 -6.06 -6.99 20.29
CA PHE A 151 -6.46 -7.43 18.97
C PHE A 151 -6.63 -8.96 18.89
N SER A 152 -7.71 -9.44 18.26
CA SER A 152 -7.93 -10.88 18.01
C SER A 152 -7.48 -11.24 16.60
N MET A 153 -6.31 -11.88 16.51
CA MET A 153 -5.81 -12.44 15.25
C MET A 153 -6.68 -13.58 14.74
N GLU A 154 -7.21 -14.39 15.64
CA GLU A 154 -8.12 -15.48 15.29
C GLU A 154 -9.38 -14.90 14.65
N GLY A 155 -9.99 -13.86 15.26
CA GLY A 155 -11.15 -13.18 14.67
C GLY A 155 -10.85 -12.53 13.32
N MET A 156 -9.65 -11.97 13.14
CA MET A 156 -9.19 -11.46 11.84
C MET A 156 -9.13 -12.56 10.78
N LEU A 157 -8.50 -13.70 11.09
CA LEU A 157 -8.36 -14.82 10.16
C LEU A 157 -9.72 -15.45 9.83
N GLU A 158 -10.57 -15.69 10.82
CA GLU A 158 -11.94 -16.19 10.59
C GLU A 158 -12.74 -15.20 9.76
N GLY A 159 -12.64 -13.90 10.06
CA GLY A 159 -13.27 -12.84 9.29
C GLY A 159 -12.86 -12.89 7.81
N LEU A 160 -11.57 -13.08 7.52
CA LEU A 160 -11.06 -13.17 6.16
C LEU A 160 -11.55 -14.44 5.44
N VAL A 161 -11.64 -15.57 6.15
CA VAL A 161 -12.25 -16.82 5.62
C VAL A 161 -13.73 -16.59 5.29
N GLU A 162 -14.49 -15.95 6.16
CA GLU A 162 -15.89 -15.61 5.89
C GLU A 162 -16.03 -14.61 4.75
N PHE A 163 -15.11 -13.64 4.65
CA PHE A 163 -15.09 -12.68 3.55
C PHE A 163 -14.90 -13.40 2.21
N ARG A 164 -13.97 -14.35 2.09
CA ARG A 164 -13.79 -15.14 0.85
C ARG A 164 -15.08 -15.82 0.41
N LYS A 165 -15.87 -16.39 1.33
CA LYS A 165 -17.11 -17.11 1.00
C LYS A 165 -18.13 -16.18 0.31
N ALA A 166 -18.23 -14.94 0.75
CA ALA A 166 -19.18 -13.96 0.24
C ALA A 166 -18.64 -13.14 -0.94
N PHE A 167 -17.36 -12.78 -0.91
CA PHE A 167 -16.74 -11.86 -1.87
C PHE A 167 -16.58 -12.48 -3.25
N LYS A 168 -17.03 -11.74 -4.28
CA LYS A 168 -17.03 -12.18 -5.68
C LYS A 168 -15.86 -11.63 -6.49
N GLY A 169 -15.15 -10.62 -5.97
CA GLY A 169 -13.93 -10.12 -6.55
C GLY A 169 -12.72 -11.02 -6.25
N GLN A 170 -11.54 -10.50 -6.56
CA GLN A 170 -10.27 -11.20 -6.36
C GLN A 170 -9.63 -10.85 -5.01
N ILE A 171 -9.12 -11.86 -4.32
CA ILE A 171 -8.32 -11.71 -3.11
C ILE A 171 -6.86 -11.98 -3.46
N TRP A 172 -6.03 -10.95 -3.39
CA TRP A 172 -4.58 -11.08 -3.54
C TRP A 172 -3.93 -10.92 -2.17
N LEU A 173 -3.71 -12.03 -1.49
CA LEU A 173 -3.17 -12.05 -0.14
C LEU A 173 -1.71 -11.58 -0.15
N GLU A 174 -1.41 -10.50 0.54
CA GLU A 174 -0.05 -9.99 0.68
C GLU A 174 0.64 -10.60 1.89
N ILE A 175 1.87 -11.05 1.71
CA ILE A 175 2.75 -11.47 2.81
C ILE A 175 4.09 -10.77 2.61
N LEU A 176 4.44 -9.87 3.52
CA LEU A 176 5.74 -9.22 3.53
C LEU A 176 6.68 -9.93 4.52
N PHE A 177 7.76 -10.50 3.98
CA PHE A 177 8.77 -11.20 4.75
C PHE A 177 9.88 -10.26 5.24
N CYS A 178 10.18 -10.35 6.53
CA CYS A 178 11.29 -9.73 7.23
C CYS A 178 12.25 -10.84 7.69
N LYS A 179 13.51 -10.77 7.26
CA LYS A 179 14.50 -11.83 7.48
C LYS A 179 14.72 -12.07 8.97
N GLY A 180 14.65 -13.33 9.39
CA GLY A 180 14.80 -13.74 10.78
C GLY A 180 13.62 -13.37 11.69
N VAL A 181 12.52 -12.86 11.14
CA VAL A 181 11.32 -12.49 11.92
C VAL A 181 10.17 -13.44 11.61
N ASN A 182 9.74 -13.53 10.36
CA ASN A 182 8.57 -14.32 9.93
C ASN A 182 8.88 -15.31 8.79
N ASP A 183 10.15 -15.59 8.51
CA ASP A 183 10.62 -16.46 7.43
C ASP A 183 11.03 -17.88 7.90
N HIS A 184 10.81 -18.20 9.17
CA HIS A 184 11.15 -19.51 9.74
C HIS A 184 10.10 -20.58 9.42
N GLN A 185 10.54 -21.84 9.33
CA GLN A 185 9.74 -22.95 8.79
C GLN A 185 8.40 -23.17 9.50
N ASP A 186 8.37 -23.10 10.84
CA ASP A 186 7.12 -23.27 11.60
C ASP A 186 6.07 -22.22 11.27
N GLU A 187 6.50 -20.98 11.01
CA GLU A 187 5.58 -19.91 10.64
C GLU A 187 5.07 -20.07 9.22
N LEU A 188 5.94 -20.46 8.29
CA LEU A 188 5.54 -20.77 6.92
C LEU A 188 4.49 -21.90 6.88
N LEU A 189 4.63 -22.93 7.73
CA LEU A 189 3.64 -24.01 7.85
C LEU A 189 2.27 -23.47 8.31
N ARG A 190 2.24 -22.61 9.34
CA ARG A 190 0.99 -21.98 9.82
C ARG A 190 0.38 -21.04 8.78
N MET A 191 1.20 -20.24 8.09
CA MET A 191 0.75 -19.40 6.98
C MET A 191 0.10 -20.24 5.89
N ARG A 192 0.70 -21.38 5.53
CA ARG A 192 0.14 -22.30 4.53
C ARG A 192 -1.22 -22.86 4.97
N GLU A 193 -1.38 -23.22 6.24
CA GLU A 193 -2.67 -23.64 6.80
C GLU A 193 -3.70 -22.51 6.71
N ALA A 194 -3.35 -21.29 7.09
CA ALA A 194 -4.24 -20.13 6.97
C ALA A 194 -4.62 -19.84 5.51
N ILE A 195 -3.64 -19.85 4.59
CA ILE A 195 -3.85 -19.70 3.14
C ILE A 195 -4.85 -20.73 2.60
N ASN A 196 -4.71 -21.99 3.01
CA ASN A 196 -5.61 -23.07 2.59
C ASN A 196 -7.05 -22.85 3.07
N ARG A 197 -7.25 -22.13 4.17
CA ARG A 197 -8.58 -21.75 4.66
C ARG A 197 -9.13 -20.51 3.94
N ILE A 198 -8.27 -19.51 3.74
CA ILE A 198 -8.62 -18.24 3.08
C ILE A 198 -8.90 -18.43 1.59
N GLN A 199 -8.23 -19.38 0.92
CA GLN A 199 -8.33 -19.62 -0.52
C GLN A 199 -8.21 -18.34 -1.36
N PRO A 200 -7.10 -17.57 -1.25
CA PRO A 200 -6.91 -16.40 -2.09
C PRO A 200 -6.69 -16.80 -3.56
N ASP A 201 -6.96 -15.87 -4.47
CA ASP A 201 -6.72 -16.02 -5.91
C ASP A 201 -5.22 -15.95 -6.21
N GLN A 202 -4.49 -15.08 -5.49
CA GLN A 202 -3.03 -14.94 -5.58
C GLN A 202 -2.41 -14.74 -4.20
N ILE A 203 -1.16 -15.15 -4.05
CA ILE A 203 -0.33 -14.91 -2.87
C ILE A 203 0.85 -14.03 -3.30
N HIS A 204 0.84 -12.77 -2.88
CA HIS A 204 1.83 -11.78 -3.23
C HIS A 204 2.95 -11.78 -2.18
N ILE A 205 4.07 -12.41 -2.51
CA ILE A 205 5.25 -12.49 -1.65
C ILE A 205 6.06 -11.21 -1.85
N ASN A 206 6.27 -10.47 -0.76
CA ASN A 206 7.02 -9.23 -0.72
C ASN A 206 8.16 -9.29 0.30
N THR A 207 9.12 -8.39 0.14
CA THR A 207 10.20 -8.13 1.10
C THR A 207 10.42 -6.62 1.19
N ILE A 208 11.32 -6.19 2.08
CA ILE A 208 11.65 -4.78 2.29
C ILE A 208 12.50 -4.26 1.14
N VAL A 209 11.86 -3.60 0.18
CA VAL A 209 12.53 -3.04 -1.02
C VAL A 209 12.79 -1.54 -0.90
N ARG A 210 12.37 -0.94 0.21
CA ARG A 210 12.45 0.49 0.50
C ARG A 210 12.78 0.71 1.98
N PRO A 211 13.35 1.87 2.35
CA PRO A 211 13.70 2.16 3.73
C PRO A 211 12.52 1.94 4.70
N PRO A 212 12.63 1.02 5.67
CA PRO A 212 11.55 0.71 6.62
C PRO A 212 11.45 1.75 7.75
N SER A 213 10.39 1.63 8.56
CA SER A 213 10.19 2.43 9.78
C SER A 213 11.16 2.04 10.90
N GLU A 214 11.58 0.79 10.97
CA GLU A 214 12.59 0.28 11.91
C GLU A 214 13.82 -0.25 11.16
N LYS A 215 15.01 0.27 11.50
CA LYS A 215 16.28 -0.09 10.82
C LYS A 215 16.66 -1.56 10.95
N LEU A 216 16.13 -2.26 11.96
CA LEU A 216 16.39 -3.68 12.21
C LEU A 216 15.56 -4.60 11.31
N ALA A 217 14.58 -4.06 10.57
CA ALA A 217 13.83 -4.83 9.61
C ALA A 217 14.69 -5.02 8.34
N VAL A 218 15.09 -6.26 8.08
CA VAL A 218 16.03 -6.63 7.00
C VAL A 218 15.30 -7.42 5.90
N PRO A 219 15.59 -7.18 4.60
CA PRO A 219 14.98 -7.93 3.52
C PRO A 219 15.52 -9.36 3.40
N LEU A 220 14.69 -10.22 2.84
CA LEU A 220 15.12 -11.49 2.23
C LEU A 220 15.80 -11.22 0.88
N SER A 221 16.74 -12.09 0.52
CA SER A 221 17.33 -12.18 -0.82
C SER A 221 16.35 -12.79 -1.82
N GLN A 222 16.58 -12.55 -3.12
CA GLN A 222 15.77 -13.17 -4.19
C GLN A 222 15.72 -14.70 -4.07
N LYS A 223 16.84 -15.35 -3.73
CA LYS A 223 16.89 -16.81 -3.57
C LYS A 223 16.00 -17.29 -2.42
N GLU A 224 15.95 -16.55 -1.32
CA GLU A 224 15.07 -16.86 -0.18
C GLU A 224 13.60 -16.66 -0.56
N MET A 225 13.28 -15.56 -1.26
CA MET A 225 11.94 -15.28 -1.77
C MET A 225 11.44 -16.35 -2.74
N GLU A 226 12.28 -16.80 -3.67
CA GLU A 226 11.96 -17.89 -4.62
C GLU A 226 11.73 -19.23 -3.90
N LYS A 227 12.48 -19.50 -2.83
CA LYS A 227 12.26 -20.69 -2.00
C LYS A 227 10.89 -20.65 -1.32
N ILE A 228 10.50 -19.50 -0.78
CA ILE A 228 9.17 -19.31 -0.16
C ILE A 228 8.07 -19.39 -1.22
N ARG A 229 8.28 -18.84 -2.43
CA ARG A 229 7.37 -19.01 -3.56
C ARG A 229 7.13 -20.48 -3.87
N GLY A 230 8.19 -21.26 -4.03
CA GLY A 230 8.09 -22.70 -4.25
C GLY A 230 7.38 -23.45 -3.13
N PHE A 231 7.49 -22.97 -1.88
CA PHE A 231 6.81 -23.55 -0.73
C PHE A 231 5.29 -23.31 -0.72
N PHE A 232 4.83 -22.12 -1.12
CA PHE A 232 3.40 -21.79 -1.21
C PHE A 232 2.74 -22.24 -2.53
N GLY A 233 3.54 -22.63 -3.53
CA GLY A 233 3.06 -23.23 -4.77
C GLY A 233 2.61 -22.21 -5.82
N ASP A 234 1.87 -22.67 -6.82
CA ASP A 234 1.64 -21.94 -8.08
C ASP A 234 0.85 -20.63 -7.94
N ARG A 235 0.07 -20.48 -6.87
CA ARG A 235 -0.64 -19.21 -6.60
C ARG A 235 0.29 -18.12 -6.08
N ALA A 236 1.52 -18.47 -5.69
CA ALA A 236 2.47 -17.55 -5.11
C ALA A 236 3.33 -16.86 -6.16
N ILE A 237 3.42 -15.53 -6.05
CA ILE A 237 4.13 -14.66 -6.98
C ILE A 237 5.03 -13.75 -6.16
N VAL A 238 6.32 -13.73 -6.49
CA VAL A 238 7.27 -12.75 -5.95
C VAL A 238 7.02 -11.43 -6.65
N ILE A 239 6.62 -10.40 -5.91
CA ILE A 239 6.37 -9.08 -6.49
C ILE A 239 7.71 -8.38 -6.69
N PRO A 240 8.07 -8.00 -7.93
CA PRO A 240 9.36 -7.38 -8.23
C PRO A 240 9.51 -5.99 -7.57
N GLU A 241 10.74 -5.48 -7.52
CA GLU A 241 11.03 -4.16 -6.96
C GLU A 241 10.37 -3.03 -7.75
N PHE A 242 10.26 -3.16 -9.08
CA PHE A 242 9.42 -2.35 -9.98
C PHE A 242 9.28 -3.07 -11.32
N ASP A 243 8.05 -3.31 -11.78
CA ASP A 243 7.79 -3.69 -13.17
C ASP A 243 7.08 -2.57 -13.93
N ARG A 244 7.38 -2.55 -15.23
CA ARG A 244 7.33 -1.46 -16.21
C ARG A 244 5.95 -0.84 -16.42
N HIS A 245 5.86 0.48 -16.54
CA HIS A 245 5.03 1.17 -17.53
C HIS A 245 5.61 2.56 -17.84
N PRO A 246 6.20 2.78 -19.03
CA PRO A 246 6.63 4.11 -19.46
C PRO A 246 5.43 5.04 -19.70
N PHE A 247 5.57 6.33 -19.34
CA PHE A 247 4.55 7.37 -19.42
C PHE A 247 5.08 8.60 -20.19
N PRO A 248 4.50 8.95 -21.35
CA PRO A 248 4.79 10.24 -21.95
C PRO A 248 4.25 11.34 -21.03
N LEU A 249 5.13 12.17 -20.48
CA LEU A 249 4.74 13.39 -19.76
C LEU A 249 4.49 14.51 -20.76
N ALA A 250 3.26 15.01 -20.80
CA ALA A 250 2.99 16.33 -21.36
C ALA A 250 3.60 17.41 -20.43
N GLU A 251 4.09 18.51 -21.00
CA GLU A 251 4.72 19.66 -20.31
C GLU A 251 4.08 19.96 -18.94
N ARG A 252 4.67 19.44 -17.86
CA ARG A 252 4.28 19.65 -16.46
C ARG A 252 5.53 20.04 -15.67
N ASP A 253 5.35 20.75 -14.56
CA ASP A 253 6.45 21.05 -13.62
C ASP A 253 6.95 19.75 -12.98
N ILE A 254 7.98 19.16 -13.58
CA ILE A 254 8.62 17.90 -13.17
C ILE A 254 8.96 17.92 -11.68
N LYS A 255 9.33 19.08 -11.12
CA LYS A 255 9.69 19.21 -9.69
C LYS A 255 8.48 19.01 -8.79
N GLU A 256 7.32 19.54 -9.17
CA GLU A 256 6.09 19.38 -8.38
C GLU A 256 5.63 17.92 -8.36
N GLU A 257 5.72 17.23 -9.51
CA GLU A 257 5.39 15.80 -9.62
C GLU A 257 6.36 14.91 -8.83
N ILE A 258 7.68 15.18 -8.90
CA ILE A 258 8.67 14.50 -8.04
C ILE A 258 8.27 14.64 -6.57
N LEU A 259 7.97 15.86 -6.10
CA LEU A 259 7.57 16.09 -4.71
C LEU A 259 6.27 15.38 -4.35
N LYS A 260 5.26 15.34 -5.24
CA LYS A 260 4.00 14.62 -5.00
C LYS A 260 4.25 13.13 -4.80
N ILE A 261 5.09 12.51 -5.63
CA ILE A 261 5.42 11.09 -5.52
C ILE A 261 6.23 10.82 -4.24
N LEU A 262 7.27 11.62 -3.99
CA LEU A 262 8.19 11.42 -2.86
C LEU A 262 7.60 11.76 -1.49
N ARG A 263 6.54 12.57 -1.41
CA ARG A 263 5.77 12.78 -0.17
C ARG A 263 5.05 11.52 0.31
N ARG A 264 4.81 10.55 -0.58
CA ARG A 264 4.06 9.33 -0.25
C ARG A 264 4.95 8.17 0.14
N ARG A 265 6.11 8.04 -0.52
CA ARG A 265 7.05 6.94 -0.27
C ARG A 265 8.46 7.32 -0.73
N PRO A 266 9.50 6.83 -0.05
CA PRO A 266 10.86 6.92 -0.58
C PRO A 266 10.98 6.14 -1.90
N LEU A 267 11.70 6.70 -2.88
CA LEU A 267 12.00 6.05 -4.16
C LEU A 267 13.45 6.28 -4.58
N SER A 268 14.05 5.33 -5.29
CA SER A 268 15.34 5.52 -5.94
C SER A 268 15.22 6.39 -7.19
N LEU A 269 16.35 6.94 -7.67
CA LEU A 269 16.37 7.69 -8.94
C LEU A 269 15.89 6.81 -10.11
N ASN A 270 16.29 5.54 -10.12
CA ASN A 270 15.88 4.57 -11.14
C ASN A 270 14.37 4.30 -11.11
N ASP A 271 13.78 4.21 -9.92
CA ASP A 271 12.34 4.00 -9.76
C ASP A 271 11.53 5.22 -10.19
N LEU A 272 12.01 6.43 -9.87
CA LEU A 272 11.43 7.69 -10.36
C LEU A 272 11.54 7.77 -11.87
N SER A 273 12.71 7.44 -12.43
CA SER A 273 12.96 7.44 -13.87
C SER A 273 12.00 6.51 -14.61
N LYS A 274 11.91 5.26 -14.16
CA LYS A 274 10.95 4.29 -14.72
C LYS A 274 9.51 4.72 -14.52
N GLY A 275 9.20 5.32 -13.37
CA GLY A 275 7.83 5.65 -13.00
C GLY A 275 7.28 6.93 -13.64
N MET A 276 8.17 7.83 -14.05
CA MET A 276 7.86 9.08 -14.75
C MET A 276 8.20 9.01 -16.24
N ASP A 277 8.94 7.97 -16.66
CA ASP A 277 9.52 7.81 -18.01
C ASP A 277 10.33 9.03 -18.44
N ILE A 278 11.09 9.56 -17.47
CA ILE A 278 12.09 10.59 -17.66
C ILE A 278 13.46 9.94 -17.46
N PRO A 279 14.45 10.18 -18.32
CA PRO A 279 15.82 9.72 -18.11
C PRO A 279 16.37 10.11 -16.72
N ALA A 280 17.10 9.20 -16.08
CA ALA A 280 17.63 9.42 -14.72
C ALA A 280 18.49 10.70 -14.63
N GLU A 281 19.28 11.00 -15.66
CA GLU A 281 20.11 12.20 -15.75
C GLU A 281 19.28 13.50 -15.72
N GLU A 282 18.15 13.51 -16.45
CA GLU A 282 17.23 14.65 -16.45
C GLU A 282 16.56 14.80 -15.08
N LEU A 283 16.06 13.71 -14.49
CA LEU A 283 15.49 13.74 -13.15
C LEU A 283 16.46 14.22 -12.08
N GLU A 284 17.73 13.82 -12.19
CA GLU A 284 18.76 14.25 -11.24
C GLU A 284 18.90 15.78 -11.24
N SER A 285 18.85 16.41 -12.41
CA SER A 285 18.88 17.88 -12.56
C SER A 285 17.69 18.57 -11.87
N HIS A 286 16.55 17.90 -11.75
CA HIS A 286 15.37 18.40 -11.04
C HIS A 286 15.40 18.10 -9.53
N ILE A 287 15.97 16.96 -9.12
CA ILE A 287 16.06 16.51 -7.72
C ILE A 287 17.14 17.28 -6.95
N GLN A 288 18.32 17.50 -7.54
CA GLN A 288 19.44 18.15 -6.85
C GLN A 288 19.06 19.52 -6.24
N PRO A 289 18.37 20.43 -6.95
CA PRO A 289 17.91 21.70 -6.35
C PRO A 289 16.94 21.51 -5.17
N LEU A 290 16.10 20.48 -5.21
CA LEU A 290 15.13 20.19 -4.15
C LEU A 290 15.81 19.61 -2.91
N VAL A 291 16.88 18.82 -3.09
CA VAL A 291 17.75 18.35 -2.00
C VAL A 291 18.49 19.53 -1.36
N LEU A 292 19.10 20.41 -2.16
CA LEU A 292 19.80 21.59 -1.66
C LEU A 292 18.87 22.55 -0.89
N LYS A 293 17.60 22.66 -1.32
CA LYS A 293 16.57 23.46 -0.65
C LYS A 293 16.03 22.79 0.63
N GLY A 294 16.44 21.55 0.93
CA GLY A 294 15.89 20.78 2.06
C GLY A 294 14.44 20.34 1.87
N SER A 295 13.94 20.34 0.64
CA SER A 295 12.59 19.82 0.31
C SER A 295 12.59 18.31 0.08
N ILE A 296 13.76 17.71 -0.18
CA ILE A 296 13.97 16.26 -0.30
C ILE A 296 15.15 15.86 0.58
N ARG A 297 14.96 14.78 1.35
CA ARG A 297 16.01 14.08 2.09
C ARG A 297 16.52 12.89 1.30
N VAL A 298 17.81 12.60 1.49
CA VAL A 298 18.50 11.46 0.90
C VAL A 298 18.71 10.41 1.97
N ARG A 299 18.33 9.16 1.69
CA ARG A 299 18.53 8.00 2.59
C ARG A 299 19.23 6.89 1.83
N SER A 300 20.29 6.35 2.42
CA SER A 300 20.93 5.13 1.92
C SER A 300 20.24 3.90 2.53
N PHE A 301 19.94 2.90 1.70
CA PHE A 301 19.45 1.60 2.13
C PHE A 301 19.99 0.51 1.21
N GLY A 302 20.75 -0.43 1.77
CA GLY A 302 21.59 -1.34 0.97
C GLY A 302 22.63 -0.54 0.17
N ASP A 303 22.85 -0.93 -1.09
CA ASP A 303 23.74 -0.25 -2.03
C ASP A 303 23.05 0.88 -2.82
N SER A 304 21.81 1.24 -2.45
CA SER A 304 20.98 2.19 -3.19
C SER A 304 20.67 3.46 -2.41
N ILE A 305 20.49 4.55 -3.16
CA ILE A 305 20.08 5.85 -2.65
C ILE A 305 18.58 6.04 -2.91
N PHE A 306 17.85 6.43 -1.87
CA PHE A 306 16.45 6.77 -1.91
C PHE A 306 16.24 8.25 -1.59
N TYR A 307 15.31 8.87 -2.29
CA TYR A 307 14.85 10.23 -2.07
C TYR A 307 13.48 10.19 -1.38
N GLU A 308 13.26 11.06 -0.42
CA GLU A 308 12.01 11.17 0.34
C GLU A 308 11.71 12.67 0.52
N ALA A 309 10.47 13.11 0.32
CA ALA A 309 10.16 14.52 0.53
C ALA A 309 10.20 14.86 2.03
N GLU A 310 10.75 16.03 2.36
CA GLU A 310 10.69 16.57 3.71
C GLU A 310 9.21 16.82 4.05
N LYS A 311 8.73 16.28 5.17
CA LYS A 311 7.37 16.58 5.65
C LYS A 311 7.37 18.05 6.07
N GLU A 312 6.51 18.86 5.45
CA GLU A 312 6.15 20.15 6.02
C GLU A 312 5.65 19.87 7.45
N ILE A 313 6.35 20.41 8.45
CA ILE A 313 5.83 20.48 9.80
C ILE A 313 4.65 21.44 9.68
N ASP A 314 3.43 20.91 9.60
CA ASP A 314 2.24 21.74 9.79
C ASP A 314 2.30 22.22 11.24
N ILE A 315 2.85 23.42 11.43
CA ILE A 315 2.71 24.20 12.64
C ILE A 315 1.33 24.84 12.53
N SER A 316 0.28 24.05 12.79
CA SER A 316 -1.07 24.54 13.06
C SER A 316 -1.38 24.40 14.54
#